data_AF-A0A962Z666-F1
#
_entry.id   AF-A0A962Z666-F1
#
_cell.length_a   1.000
_cell.length_b   1.000
_cell.length_c   1.000
_cell.angle_alpha   90.00
_cell.angle_beta   90.00
_cell.angle_gamma   90.00
#
_symmetry.space_group_name_H-M   'P 1'
#
loop_
_entity.id
_entity.type
_entity.pdbx_description
1 polymer ?
#
loop_
_entity_poly.entity_id
_entity_poly.type
_entity_poly.pdbx_seq_one_letter_code
_entity_poly.pdbx_strand_id
1 'polypeptide(L)'
;GRLRQLPVYHHPLGPKSSKELRAIFAELTDGAKPAADEVMVASRKVRIPEAHGGVAFLQFTDFLAQPLGAADYLAITEAYSAILLDGVPKLTADRRNEARRFMILVDACYERKTMLYIAADAPPKELYTAGDGTFEFERTVSRLMEMRSVEYIEMCRARLLGDERKPFEPYALTSDLI
;
A
#
# COMPACT_ATOMS: atom_id res chain seq x y z
N GLY A 1 -17.17 14.13 -4.54
CA GLY A 1 -15.96 14.82 -5.05
C GLY A 1 -15.24 13.92 -6.05
N ARG A 2 -14.48 14.52 -6.99
CA ARG A 2 -13.80 13.85 -8.14
C ARG A 2 -13.00 12.59 -7.79
N LEU A 3 -12.45 12.53 -6.58
CA LEU A 3 -11.76 11.36 -6.06
C LEU A 3 -12.60 10.06 -6.10
N ARG A 4 -13.95 10.10 -6.09
CA ARG A 4 -14.86 8.93 -5.99
C ARG A 4 -14.72 7.88 -7.09
N GLN A 5 -14.07 8.23 -8.20
CA GLN A 5 -14.04 7.39 -9.40
C GLN A 5 -12.63 6.95 -9.78
N LEU A 6 -11.61 7.22 -8.96
CA LEU A 6 -10.25 6.78 -9.25
C LEU A 6 -10.17 5.26 -9.05
N PRO A 7 -9.90 4.47 -10.11
CA PRO A 7 -9.73 3.03 -9.97
C PRO A 7 -8.57 2.74 -9.00
N VAL A 8 -8.74 1.75 -8.12
CA VAL A 8 -7.70 1.35 -7.16
C VAL A 8 -6.83 0.20 -7.68
N TYR A 9 -7.18 -0.39 -8.83
CA TYR A 9 -6.42 -1.47 -9.43
C TYR A 9 -6.36 -1.30 -10.94
N HIS A 10 -5.15 -1.27 -11.48
CA HIS A 10 -4.84 -1.01 -12.88
C HIS A 10 -4.10 -2.22 -13.46
N HIS A 11 -4.60 -2.70 -14.60
CA HIS A 11 -4.05 -3.82 -15.36
C HIS A 11 -4.41 -3.64 -16.84
N PRO A 12 -3.54 -4.02 -17.79
CA PRO A 12 -2.20 -4.58 -17.58
C PRO A 12 -1.18 -3.52 -17.15
N LEU A 13 -0.09 -3.98 -16.54
CA LEU A 13 1.06 -3.13 -16.21
C LEU A 13 1.68 -2.57 -17.49
N GLY A 14 2.02 -1.29 -17.46
CA GLY A 14 2.76 -0.64 -18.50
C GLY A 14 2.72 0.88 -18.36
N PRO A 15 3.25 1.62 -19.37
CA PRO A 15 3.35 3.07 -19.30
C PRO A 15 2.02 3.77 -19.01
N LYS A 16 0.90 3.21 -19.48
CA LYS A 16 -0.44 3.75 -19.22
C LYS A 16 -0.82 3.64 -17.74
N SER A 17 -0.73 2.45 -17.14
CA SER A 17 -1.11 2.25 -15.73
C SER A 17 -0.21 3.05 -14.80
N SER A 18 1.10 3.09 -15.06
CA SER A 18 2.04 3.89 -14.26
C SER A 18 1.74 5.38 -14.36
N LYS A 19 1.36 5.88 -15.56
CA LYS A 19 0.91 7.27 -15.72
C LYS A 19 -0.39 7.55 -14.97
N GLU A 20 -1.33 6.61 -14.96
CA GLU A 20 -2.58 6.72 -14.20
C GLU A 20 -2.30 6.79 -12.69
N LEU A 21 -1.45 5.93 -12.14
CA LEU A 21 -1.03 5.99 -10.74
C LEU A 21 -0.35 7.33 -10.41
N ARG A 22 0.54 7.82 -11.28
CA ARG A 22 1.17 9.14 -11.09
C ARG A 22 0.14 10.28 -11.09
N ALA A 23 -0.87 10.21 -11.95
CA ALA A 23 -1.96 11.19 -11.97
C ALA A 23 -2.81 11.12 -10.69
N ILE A 24 -3.07 9.91 -10.17
CA ILE A 24 -3.75 9.72 -8.89
C ILE A 24 -2.93 10.32 -7.75
N PHE A 25 -1.62 10.07 -7.69
CA PHE A 25 -0.74 10.68 -6.68
C PHE A 25 -0.82 12.21 -6.74
N ALA A 26 -0.73 12.80 -7.93
CA ALA A 26 -0.82 14.24 -8.11
C ALA A 26 -2.20 14.79 -7.66
N GLU A 27 -3.30 14.14 -8.00
CA GLU A 27 -4.65 14.54 -7.55
C GLU A 27 -4.77 14.45 -6.02
N LEU A 28 -4.24 13.38 -5.39
CA LEU A 28 -4.30 13.18 -3.95
C LEU A 28 -3.40 14.14 -3.14
N THR A 29 -2.45 14.78 -3.81
CA THR A 29 -1.46 15.65 -3.18
C THR A 29 -1.57 17.10 -3.66
N ASP A 30 -2.66 17.46 -4.35
CA ASP A 30 -2.88 18.77 -4.96
C ASP A 30 -1.71 19.23 -5.85
N GLY A 31 -1.08 18.29 -6.55
CA GLY A 31 0.06 18.51 -7.44
C GLY A 31 1.37 18.81 -6.73
N ALA A 32 1.45 18.58 -5.42
CA ALA A 32 2.67 18.83 -4.66
C ALA A 32 3.84 17.97 -5.16
N LYS A 33 5.05 18.52 -5.03
CA LYS A 33 6.27 17.80 -5.39
C LYS A 33 6.55 16.71 -4.35
N PRO A 34 6.71 15.43 -4.75
CA PRO A 34 7.06 14.38 -3.81
C PRO A 34 8.46 14.59 -3.25
N ALA A 35 8.66 14.16 -2.00
CA ALA A 35 9.96 14.11 -1.35
C ALA A 35 10.15 12.75 -0.68
N ALA A 36 11.41 12.40 -0.40
CA ALA A 36 11.71 11.22 0.41
C ALA A 36 11.31 11.47 1.87
N ASP A 37 10.86 10.41 2.52
CA ASP A 37 10.40 10.39 3.91
C ASP A 37 10.89 9.12 4.62
N GLU A 38 10.77 9.07 5.94
CA GLU A 38 11.19 7.92 6.75
C GLU A 38 10.13 7.59 7.80
N VAL A 39 9.70 6.33 7.84
CA VAL A 39 8.83 5.80 8.90
C VAL A 39 9.70 5.13 9.95
N MET A 40 9.60 5.58 11.19
CA MET A 40 10.25 4.93 12.33
C MET A 40 9.49 3.66 12.73
N VAL A 41 10.19 2.54 12.88
CA VAL A 41 9.63 1.27 13.35
C VAL A 41 10.53 0.76 14.47
N ALA A 42 10.10 0.97 15.71
CA ALA A 42 10.93 0.82 16.90
C ALA A 42 12.26 1.60 16.75
N SER A 43 13.41 0.92 16.67
CA SER A 43 14.73 1.54 16.56
C SER A 43 15.24 1.73 15.13
N ARG A 44 14.50 1.26 14.11
CA ARG A 44 14.92 1.36 12.71
C ARG A 44 14.06 2.33 11.90
N LYS A 45 14.61 2.74 10.75
CA LYS A 45 13.95 3.63 9.78
C LYS A 45 13.65 2.86 8.51
N VAL A 46 12.41 2.97 8.02
CA VAL A 46 11.99 2.48 6.72
C VAL A 46 11.87 3.67 5.77
N ARG A 47 12.66 3.67 4.70
CA ARG A 47 12.69 4.76 3.72
C ARG A 47 11.50 4.67 2.79
N ILE A 48 10.83 5.80 2.59
CA ILE A 48 9.76 6.00 1.62
C ILE A 48 10.28 6.96 0.55
N PRO A 49 10.58 6.49 -0.67
CA PRO A 49 11.29 7.31 -1.67
C PRO A 49 10.50 8.55 -2.11
N GLU A 50 9.18 8.43 -2.20
CA GLU A 50 8.29 9.48 -2.67
C GLU A 50 7.02 9.50 -1.81
N ALA A 51 6.84 10.59 -1.07
CA ALA A 51 5.64 10.84 -0.30
C ALA A 51 5.30 12.33 -0.26
N HIS A 52 4.03 12.62 -0.01
CA HIS A 52 3.55 13.95 0.36
C HIS A 52 2.18 13.84 1.02
N GLY A 53 1.91 14.64 2.06
CA GLY A 53 0.56 14.82 2.60
C GLY A 53 -0.16 13.54 3.03
N GLY A 54 0.55 12.53 3.56
CA GLY A 54 -0.07 11.26 3.97
C GLY A 54 -0.33 10.29 2.80
N VAL A 55 0.25 10.57 1.63
CA VAL A 55 0.22 9.73 0.43
C VAL A 55 1.64 9.27 0.12
N ALA A 56 1.83 7.96 -0.02
CA ALA A 56 3.10 7.36 -0.42
C ALA A 56 3.01 6.79 -1.84
N PHE A 57 4.09 6.92 -2.61
CA PHE A 57 4.27 6.31 -3.93
C PHE A 57 5.47 5.36 -3.90
N LEU A 58 5.23 4.09 -4.23
CA LEU A 58 6.20 3.01 -4.08
C LEU A 58 6.34 2.26 -5.41
N GLN A 59 7.58 1.88 -5.71
CA GLN A 59 7.89 0.92 -6.79
C GLN A 59 8.02 -0.47 -6.19
N PHE A 60 7.34 -1.46 -6.77
CA PHE A 60 7.37 -2.83 -6.28
C PHE A 60 8.80 -3.38 -6.19
N THR A 61 9.60 -3.18 -7.23
CA THR A 61 10.98 -3.70 -7.32
C THR A 61 11.87 -3.23 -6.18
N ASP A 62 11.67 -2.00 -5.73
CA ASP A 62 12.56 -1.36 -4.76
C ASP A 62 12.06 -1.56 -3.34
N PHE A 63 10.73 -1.63 -3.17
CA PHE A 63 10.11 -1.69 -1.86
C PHE A 63 9.87 -3.11 -1.39
N LEU A 64 9.29 -3.97 -2.23
CA LEU A 64 8.94 -5.34 -1.86
C LEU A 64 10.16 -6.27 -1.87
N ALA A 65 11.29 -5.84 -2.47
CA ALA A 65 12.58 -6.52 -2.35
C ALA A 65 13.21 -6.38 -0.94
N GLN A 66 12.84 -5.33 -0.18
CA GLN A 66 13.39 -5.10 1.16
C GLN A 66 12.84 -6.10 2.18
N PRO A 67 13.62 -6.49 3.22
CA PRO A 67 13.20 -7.42 4.26
C PRO A 67 12.25 -6.77 5.28
N LEU A 68 11.12 -6.24 4.80
CA LEU A 68 10.06 -5.68 5.61
C LEU A 68 9.09 -6.79 6.07
N GLY A 69 8.60 -6.65 7.30
CA GLY A 69 7.64 -7.54 7.93
C GLY A 69 6.36 -6.80 8.36
N ALA A 70 5.46 -7.51 9.03
CA ALA A 70 4.14 -7.00 9.40
C ALA A 70 4.18 -5.68 10.19
N ALA A 71 5.09 -5.57 11.18
CA ALA A 71 5.24 -4.35 11.98
C ALA A 71 5.61 -3.12 11.13
N ASP A 72 6.37 -3.31 10.05
CA ASP A 72 6.72 -2.20 9.14
C ASP A 72 5.51 -1.73 8.36
N TYR A 73 4.80 -2.66 7.73
CA TYR A 73 3.62 -2.34 6.93
C TYR A 73 2.52 -1.71 7.79
N LEU A 74 2.37 -2.13 9.05
CA LEU A 74 1.46 -1.49 10.00
C LEU A 74 1.89 -0.05 10.33
N ALA A 75 3.18 0.20 10.59
CA ALA A 75 3.67 1.56 10.84
C ALA A 75 3.53 2.46 9.59
N ILE A 76 3.78 1.92 8.40
CA ILE A 76 3.60 2.64 7.13
C ILE A 76 2.13 3.00 6.92
N THR A 77 1.21 2.06 7.14
CA THR A 77 -0.25 2.30 7.00
C THR A 77 -0.83 3.18 8.11
N GLU A 78 -0.09 3.36 9.20
CA GLU A 78 -0.39 4.37 10.21
C GLU A 78 0.07 5.76 9.76
N ALA A 79 1.26 5.88 9.18
CA ALA A 79 1.82 7.12 8.66
C ALA A 79 1.13 7.64 7.38
N TYR A 80 0.63 6.74 6.53
CA TYR A 80 0.00 7.09 5.25
C TYR A 80 -1.43 6.58 5.15
N SER A 81 -2.34 7.48 4.77
CA SER A 81 -3.74 7.19 4.51
C SER A 81 -3.98 6.69 3.09
N ALA A 82 -3.02 6.90 2.17
CA ALA A 82 -3.02 6.31 0.84
C ALA A 82 -1.62 5.83 0.42
N ILE A 83 -1.57 4.66 -0.22
CA ILE A 83 -0.36 4.05 -0.77
C ILE A 83 -0.63 3.72 -2.23
N LEU A 84 0.27 4.15 -3.11
CA LEU A 84 0.30 3.78 -4.52
C LEU A 84 1.47 2.84 -4.74
N LEU A 85 1.19 1.64 -5.24
CA LEU A 85 2.18 0.60 -5.54
C LEU A 85 2.18 0.31 -7.03
N ASP A 86 3.22 0.78 -7.71
CA ASP A 86 3.41 0.61 -9.15
C ASP A 86 4.36 -0.55 -9.44
N GLY A 87 4.23 -1.14 -10.62
CA GLY A 87 5.17 -2.15 -11.10
C GLY A 87 4.99 -3.56 -10.49
N VAL A 88 3.80 -3.93 -10.01
CA VAL A 88 3.58 -5.27 -9.41
C VAL A 88 3.63 -6.35 -10.50
N PRO A 89 4.64 -7.23 -10.53
CA PRO A 89 4.72 -8.25 -11.56
C PRO A 89 3.76 -9.40 -11.26
N LYS A 90 3.62 -10.35 -12.20
CA LYS A 90 3.12 -11.68 -11.84
C LYS A 90 4.05 -12.28 -10.78
N LEU A 91 3.46 -12.70 -9.67
CA LEU A 91 4.19 -13.20 -8.51
C LEU A 91 4.43 -14.69 -8.68
N THR A 92 5.23 -15.11 -9.65
CA THR A 92 5.51 -16.55 -9.88
C THR A 92 6.19 -17.21 -8.66
N ALA A 93 6.25 -18.55 -8.62
CA ALA A 93 6.75 -19.31 -7.46
C ALA A 93 8.19 -18.93 -7.01
N ASP A 94 9.03 -18.46 -7.93
CA ASP A 94 10.37 -17.93 -7.64
C ASP A 94 10.35 -16.61 -6.85
N ARG A 95 9.22 -15.90 -6.81
CA ARG A 95 8.97 -14.66 -6.07
C ARG A 95 8.17 -14.87 -4.78
N ARG A 96 8.26 -16.04 -4.15
CA ARG A 96 7.50 -16.40 -2.95
C ARG A 96 7.66 -15.40 -1.78
N ASN A 97 8.83 -14.80 -1.63
CA ASN A 97 9.10 -13.85 -0.55
C ASN A 97 8.35 -12.54 -0.79
N GLU A 98 8.39 -12.05 -2.02
CA GLU A 98 7.66 -10.88 -2.47
C GLU A 98 6.16 -11.12 -2.45
N ALA A 99 5.69 -12.31 -2.83
CA ALA A 99 4.30 -12.71 -2.69
C ALA A 99 3.83 -12.64 -1.24
N ARG A 100 4.61 -13.19 -0.30
CA ARG A 100 4.33 -13.07 1.14
C ARG A 100 4.29 -11.62 1.61
N ARG A 101 5.27 -10.80 1.22
CA ARG A 101 5.32 -9.38 1.59
C ARG A 101 4.14 -8.59 1.02
N PHE A 102 3.74 -8.89 -0.21
CA PHE A 102 2.56 -8.31 -0.84
C PHE A 102 1.27 -8.67 -0.07
N MET A 103 1.11 -9.94 0.31
CA MET A 103 -0.02 -10.36 1.16
C MET A 103 -0.05 -9.58 2.49
N ILE A 104 1.10 -9.42 3.15
CA ILE A 104 1.20 -8.67 4.41
C ILE A 104 0.86 -7.19 4.22
N LEU A 105 1.33 -6.55 3.14
CA LEU A 105 0.99 -5.17 2.81
C LEU A 105 -0.52 -5.00 2.59
N VAL A 106 -1.14 -5.88 1.79
CA VAL A 106 -2.59 -5.84 1.54
C VAL A 106 -3.36 -6.02 2.85
N ASP A 107 -2.93 -6.95 3.72
CA ASP A 107 -3.56 -7.19 5.00
C ASP A 107 -3.45 -5.97 5.92
N ALA A 108 -2.27 -5.34 6.01
CA ALA A 108 -2.07 -4.11 6.77
C ALA A 108 -2.93 -2.94 6.27
N CYS A 109 -2.98 -2.72 4.95
CA CYS A 109 -3.85 -1.70 4.36
C CYS A 109 -5.33 -1.98 4.67
N TYR A 110 -5.73 -3.26 4.57
CA TYR A 110 -7.10 -3.69 4.84
C TYR A 110 -7.53 -3.43 6.28
N GLU A 111 -6.65 -3.73 7.23
CA GLU A 111 -6.88 -3.57 8.66
C GLU A 111 -6.91 -2.09 9.06
N ARG A 112 -5.99 -1.28 8.53
CA ARG A 112 -5.88 0.15 8.84
C ARG A 112 -6.79 1.07 8.03
N LYS A 113 -7.52 0.52 7.05
CA LYS A 113 -8.37 1.29 6.12
C LYS A 113 -7.55 2.34 5.36
N THR A 114 -6.35 1.94 4.95
CA THR A 114 -5.47 2.73 4.09
C THR A 114 -5.83 2.45 2.64
N MET A 115 -6.05 3.51 1.84
CA MET A 115 -6.31 3.36 0.42
C MET A 115 -5.09 2.75 -0.28
N LEU A 116 -5.28 1.66 -1.03
CA LEU A 116 -4.22 1.01 -1.78
C LEU A 116 -4.53 1.06 -3.27
N TYR A 117 -3.73 1.79 -4.03
CA TYR A 117 -3.79 1.84 -5.49
C TYR A 117 -2.67 0.98 -6.08
N ILE A 118 -2.98 0.14 -7.07
CA ILE A 118 -2.03 -0.83 -7.61
C ILE A 118 -2.00 -0.76 -9.13
N ALA A 119 -0.80 -0.81 -9.73
CA ALA A 119 -0.60 -1.20 -11.12
C ALA A 119 0.10 -2.56 -11.19
N ALA A 120 -0.53 -3.53 -11.86
CA ALA A 120 -0.09 -4.91 -11.85
C ALA A 120 -0.15 -5.61 -13.22
N ASP A 121 0.75 -6.58 -13.42
CA ASP A 121 0.86 -7.40 -14.63
C ASP A 121 -0.36 -8.31 -14.88
N ALA A 122 -1.15 -8.58 -13.84
CA ALA A 122 -2.28 -9.50 -13.90
C ALA A 122 -3.46 -8.98 -13.05
N PRO A 123 -4.71 -9.39 -13.36
CA PRO A 123 -5.83 -9.18 -12.44
C PRO A 123 -5.59 -9.94 -11.12
N PRO A 124 -6.24 -9.55 -10.00
CA PRO A 124 -5.97 -10.13 -8.68
C PRO A 124 -5.98 -11.67 -8.64
N LYS A 125 -6.97 -12.30 -9.29
CA LYS A 125 -7.13 -13.76 -9.35
C LYS A 125 -6.00 -14.49 -10.08
N GLU A 126 -5.26 -13.79 -10.94
CA GLU A 126 -4.18 -14.36 -11.75
C GLU A 126 -2.78 -13.86 -11.31
N LEU A 127 -2.72 -13.04 -10.25
CA LEU A 127 -1.48 -12.40 -9.82
C LEU A 127 -0.53 -13.40 -9.13
N TYR A 128 -1.07 -14.37 -8.41
CA TYR A 128 -0.34 -15.50 -7.84
C TYR A 128 -1.16 -16.78 -7.91
N THR A 129 -0.81 -17.66 -8.84
CA THR A 129 -1.60 -18.88 -9.12
C THR A 129 -0.84 -20.18 -8.86
N ALA A 130 0.46 -20.12 -8.60
CA ALA A 130 1.32 -21.28 -8.37
C ALA A 130 2.47 -20.95 -7.42
N GLY A 131 2.69 -21.81 -6.43
CA GLY A 131 3.73 -21.66 -5.40
C GLY A 131 3.18 -21.89 -3.99
N ASP A 132 4.02 -21.75 -2.98
CA ASP A 132 3.61 -21.85 -1.58
C ASP A 132 2.74 -20.66 -1.19
N GLY A 133 1.64 -20.90 -0.48
CA GLY A 133 0.77 -19.83 0.03
C GLY A 133 -0.32 -19.36 -0.93
N THR A 134 -0.61 -20.11 -2.00
CA THR A 134 -1.69 -19.77 -2.96
C THR A 134 -3.07 -19.79 -2.30
N PHE A 135 -3.31 -20.69 -1.35
CA PHE A 135 -4.55 -20.74 -0.57
C PHE A 135 -4.72 -19.47 0.27
N GLU A 136 -3.67 -19.03 0.96
CA GLU A 136 -3.65 -17.77 1.70
C GLU A 136 -3.83 -16.57 0.78
N PHE A 137 -3.33 -16.65 -0.46
CA PHE A 137 -3.50 -15.61 -1.46
C PHE A 137 -4.96 -15.46 -1.93
N GLU A 138 -5.79 -16.49 -1.87
CA GLU A 138 -7.24 -16.35 -2.15
C GLU A 138 -7.92 -15.36 -1.21
N ARG A 139 -7.45 -15.30 0.05
CA ARG A 139 -7.88 -14.29 1.02
C ARG A 139 -7.42 -12.89 0.62
N THR A 140 -6.18 -12.76 0.13
CA THR A 140 -5.65 -11.50 -0.42
C THR A 140 -6.46 -11.06 -1.64
N VAL A 141 -6.82 -11.97 -2.54
CA VAL A 141 -7.71 -11.68 -3.68
C VAL A 141 -9.06 -11.16 -3.20
N SER A 142 -9.67 -11.81 -2.20
CA SER A 142 -10.95 -11.39 -1.65
C SER A 142 -10.87 -9.96 -1.09
N ARG A 143 -9.81 -9.64 -0.33
CA ARG A 143 -9.56 -8.29 0.17
C ARG A 143 -9.35 -7.28 -0.95
N LEU A 144 -8.55 -7.60 -1.97
CA LEU A 144 -8.35 -6.73 -3.14
C LEU A 144 -9.66 -6.46 -3.89
N MET A 145 -10.55 -7.44 -3.96
CA MET A 145 -11.88 -7.26 -4.56
C MET A 145 -12.77 -6.37 -3.69
N GLU A 146 -12.77 -6.57 -2.38
CA GLU A 146 -13.51 -5.72 -1.46
C GLU A 146 -12.98 -4.28 -1.43
N MET A 147 -11.66 -4.08 -1.47
CA MET A 147 -11.04 -2.76 -1.52
C MET A 147 -11.47 -1.91 -2.72
N ARG A 148 -12.04 -2.56 -3.75
CA ARG A 148 -12.60 -1.91 -4.95
C ARG A 148 -14.08 -1.57 -4.81
N SER A 149 -14.75 -2.00 -3.74
CA SER A 149 -16.15 -1.69 -3.51
C SER A 149 -16.33 -0.21 -3.17
N VAL A 150 -17.50 0.34 -3.49
CA VAL A 150 -17.83 1.74 -3.18
C VAL A 150 -17.82 1.93 -1.66
N GLU A 151 -18.34 0.96 -0.93
CA GLU A 151 -18.45 0.95 0.53
C GLU A 151 -17.07 1.04 1.19
N TYR A 152 -16.11 0.23 0.73
CA TYR A 152 -14.75 0.23 1.28
C TYR A 152 -14.04 1.55 0.95
N ILE A 153 -14.16 2.05 -0.28
CA ILE A 153 -13.55 3.31 -0.70
C ILE A 153 -14.10 4.48 0.11
N GLU A 154 -15.41 4.56 0.35
CA GLU A 154 -15.99 5.63 1.17
C GLU A 154 -15.55 5.54 2.64
N MET A 155 -15.37 4.34 3.20
CA MET A 155 -14.82 4.17 4.54
C MET A 155 -13.39 4.72 4.65
N CYS A 156 -12.50 4.40 3.71
CA CYS A 156 -11.11 4.86 3.74
C CYS A 156 -10.98 6.38 3.48
N ARG A 157 -11.90 6.97 2.71
CA ARG A 157 -11.93 8.42 2.48
C ARG A 157 -12.07 9.23 3.75
N ALA A 158 -12.86 8.76 4.72
CA ALA A 158 -13.03 9.48 5.97
C ALA A 158 -11.69 9.70 6.67
N ARG A 159 -10.79 8.70 6.59
CA ARG A 159 -9.42 8.81 7.10
C ARG A 159 -8.55 9.74 6.25
N LEU A 160 -8.63 9.63 4.93
CA LEU A 160 -7.81 10.45 4.02
C LEU A 160 -8.17 11.94 4.08
N LEU A 161 -9.45 12.28 4.26
CA LEU A 161 -9.95 13.65 4.28
C LEU A 161 -10.07 14.23 5.70
N GLY A 162 -10.08 13.38 6.73
CA GLY A 162 -10.47 13.76 8.08
C GLY A 162 -9.34 13.96 9.09
N ASP A 163 -8.08 13.65 8.76
CA ASP A 163 -7.01 13.65 9.78
C ASP A 163 -6.19 14.95 9.77
N GLU A 164 -6.38 15.78 10.80
CA GLU A 164 -5.29 16.57 11.37
C GLU A 164 -4.21 15.57 11.78
N ARG A 165 -3.08 15.55 11.07
CA ARG A 165 -1.94 14.63 11.34
C ARG A 165 -1.78 14.43 12.85
N LYS A 166 -2.04 13.22 13.36
CA LYS A 166 -1.38 12.83 14.59
C LYS A 166 0.11 12.77 14.28
N PRO A 167 0.97 13.53 15.00
CA PRO A 167 2.39 13.26 14.98
C PRO A 167 2.57 11.76 15.21
N PHE A 168 3.42 11.12 14.42
CA PHE A 168 3.84 9.76 14.71
C PHE A 168 4.47 9.77 16.11
N GLU A 169 3.70 9.35 17.11
CA GLU A 169 4.27 8.90 18.37
C GLU A 169 4.85 7.52 18.06
N PRO A 170 6.18 7.35 18.05
CA PRO A 170 6.73 6.01 18.06
C PRO A 170 6.04 5.29 19.21
N TYR A 171 5.71 4.00 19.03
CA TYR A 171 5.40 3.14 20.17
C TYR A 171 6.51 3.35 21.20
N ALA A 172 6.27 4.26 22.16
CA ALA A 172 7.09 4.39 23.32
C ALA A 172 6.96 3.01 23.94
N LEU A 173 8.11 2.37 24.14
CA LEU A 173 8.18 1.25 25.06
C LEU A 173 7.43 1.72 26.31
N THR A 174 6.20 1.26 26.51
CA THR A 174 5.57 1.29 27.81
C THR A 174 6.39 0.32 28.61
N SER A 175 7.51 0.84 29.09
CA SER A 175 8.38 0.28 30.09
C SER A 175 7.63 0.36 31.40
N ASP A 176 6.55 -0.40 31.50
CA ASP A 176 5.87 -0.71 32.74
C ASP A 176 5.73 -2.24 32.77
N LEU A 177 6.80 -2.86 33.23
CA LEU A 177 6.81 -4.09 34.02
C LEU A 177 8.19 -4.16 34.71
N ILE A 178 8.32 -3.31 35.73
CA ILE A 178 9.00 -3.65 36.98
C ILE A 178 8.17 -4.75 37.65
#